data_AF-A0A318QLF5-F1
#
_entry.id   AF-A0A318QLF5-F1
#
_cell.length_a   1.000
_cell.length_b   1.000
_cell.length_c   1.000
_cell.angle_alpha   90.00
_cell.angle_beta   90.00
_cell.angle_gamma   90.00
#
_symmetry.space_group_name_H-M   'P 1'
#
loop_
_entity.id
_entity.type
_entity.pdbx_description
1 polymer ?
#
loop_
_entity_poly.entity_id
_entity_poly.type
_entity_poly.pdbx_seq_one_letter_code
_entity_poly.pdbx_strand_id
1 'polypeptide(L)' 'SYVMTHLAKTGLLDRVRFRPMTLPDRFIDHNTQAAQYHEAGLDAAAITNTALEALGVGISMTQPLLKTANGPKS' A
#
# COMPACT_ATOMS: atom_id res chain seq x y z
N SER A 1 -16.85 -1.76 12.03
CA SER A 1 -15.60 -2.45 12.41
C SER A 1 -15.83 -3.37 13.62
N TYR A 2 -16.32 -4.60 13.39
CA TYR A 2 -16.63 -5.53 14.49
C TYR A 2 -15.44 -6.44 14.82
N VAL A 3 -14.88 -7.10 13.80
CA VAL A 3 -13.78 -8.06 13.95
C VAL A 3 -12.52 -7.38 14.51
N MET A 4 -12.08 -6.27 13.91
CA MET A 4 -10.91 -5.52 14.39
C MET A 4 -11.06 -5.10 15.85
N THR A 5 -12.24 -4.61 16.24
CA THR A 5 -12.52 -4.22 17.65
C THR A 5 -12.39 -5.41 18.60
N HIS A 6 -12.88 -6.58 18.20
CA HIS A 6 -12.71 -7.80 18.98
C HIS A 6 -11.23 -8.18 19.11
N LEU A 7 -10.49 -8.24 18.00
CA LEU A 7 -9.06 -8.60 17.98
C LEU A 7 -8.21 -7.62 18.82
N ALA A 8 -8.53 -6.33 18.80
CA ALA A 8 -7.86 -5.32 19.62
C ALA A 8 -8.15 -5.53 21.12
N LYS A 9 -9.42 -5.78 21.49
CA LYS A 9 -9.82 -5.99 22.89
C LYS A 9 -9.26 -7.29 23.47
N THR A 10 -9.04 -8.31 22.66
CA THR A 10 -8.48 -9.60 23.08
C THR A 10 -6.96 -9.68 22.97
N GLY A 11 -6.27 -8.58 22.65
CA GLY A 11 -4.80 -8.52 22.55
C GLY A 11 -4.21 -9.26 21.34
N LEU A 12 -5.05 -9.71 20.39
CA LEU A 12 -4.59 -10.46 19.22
C LEU A 12 -3.85 -9.58 18.19
N LEU A 13 -3.93 -8.25 18.32
CA LEU A 13 -3.19 -7.32 17.46
C LEU A 13 -1.77 -7.01 17.96
N ASP A 14 -1.39 -7.42 19.18
CA ASP A 14 -0.13 -6.99 19.82
C ASP A 14 1.13 -7.52 19.13
N ARG A 15 1.01 -8.66 18.44
CA ARG A 15 2.15 -9.37 17.81
C ARG A 15 2.13 -9.36 16.28
N VAL A 16 1.19 -8.66 15.67
CA VAL A 16 1.01 -8.63 14.21
C VAL A 16 1.14 -7.22 13.66
N ARG A 17 1.52 -7.11 12.38
CA ARG A 17 1.54 -5.84 11.65
C ARG A 17 0.19 -5.67 10.97
N PHE A 18 -0.67 -4.83 11.56
CA PHE A 18 -2.02 -4.57 11.05
C PHE A 18 -2.09 -3.22 10.33
N ARG A 19 -2.60 -3.19 9.10
CA ARG A 19 -2.81 -1.98 8.28
C ARG A 19 -4.22 -2.03 7.68
N PRO A 20 -5.22 -1.40 8.30
CA PRO A 20 -6.57 -1.40 7.76
C PRO A 20 -6.59 -0.59 6.45
N MET A 21 -7.25 -1.14 5.43
CA MET A 21 -7.48 -0.48 4.15
C MET A 21 -8.99 -0.31 3.99
N THR A 22 -9.45 0.92 3.89
CA THR A 22 -10.87 1.28 3.80
C THR A 22 -11.08 2.36 2.75
N LEU A 23 -12.32 2.56 2.34
CA LEU A 23 -12.66 3.68 1.45
C LEU A 23 -12.24 5.00 2.13
N PRO A 24 -11.52 5.89 1.41
CA PRO A 24 -11.10 7.16 1.98
C PRO A 24 -12.29 8.09 2.20
N ASP A 25 -12.18 8.97 3.20
CA ASP A 25 -13.18 10.00 3.50
C ASP A 25 -13.06 11.19 2.53
N ARG A 26 -13.32 10.92 1.25
CA ARG A 26 -13.38 11.89 0.16
C ARG A 26 -14.28 11.36 -0.95
N PHE A 27 -14.77 12.25 -1.80
CA PHE A 27 -15.45 11.81 -3.02
C PHE A 27 -14.46 11.12 -3.97
N ILE A 28 -14.99 10.08 -4.63
CA ILE A 28 -14.34 9.34 -5.72
C ILE A 28 -15.22 9.56 -6.95
N ASP A 29 -14.61 9.95 -8.05
CA ASP A 29 -15.36 10.24 -9.27
C ASP A 29 -16.06 8.99 -9.80
N HIS A 30 -17.21 9.20 -10.44
CA HIS A 30 -17.93 8.09 -11.04
C HIS A 30 -17.12 7.51 -12.20
N ASN A 31 -16.85 6.21 -12.12
CA ASN A 31 -16.07 5.49 -13.13
C ASN A 31 -16.43 4.00 -13.06
N THR A 32 -15.75 3.19 -13.86
CA THR A 32 -15.76 1.73 -13.69
C THR A 32 -15.33 1.36 -12.27
N GLN A 33 -15.92 0.29 -11.72
CA GLN A 33 -15.62 -0.18 -10.38
C GLN A 33 -14.11 -0.40 -10.15
N ALA A 34 -13.40 -0.95 -11.14
CA ALA A 34 -11.96 -1.18 -11.07
C ALA A 34 -11.17 0.14 -10.93
N ALA A 35 -11.53 1.17 -11.71
CA ALA A 35 -10.90 2.48 -11.62
C ALA A 35 -11.17 3.16 -10.27
N GLN A 36 -12.39 3.04 -9.75
CA GLN A 36 -12.74 3.59 -8.43
C GLN A 36 -11.97 2.91 -7.30
N TYR A 37 -11.80 1.57 -7.33
CA TYR A 37 -10.99 0.87 -6.34
C TYR A 37 -9.51 1.19 -6.46
N HIS A 38 -8.99 1.33 -7.67
CA HIS A 38 -7.62 1.79 -7.88
C HIS A 38 -7.41 3.19 -7.29
N GLU A 39 -8.32 4.14 -7.56
CA GLU A 39 -8.27 5.48 -6.99
C GLU A 39 -8.39 5.49 -5.46
N ALA A 40 -9.21 4.59 -4.89
CA ALA A 40 -9.32 4.39 -3.45
C ALA A 40 -8.08 3.72 -2.83
N GLY A 41 -7.15 3.18 -3.64
CA GLY A 41 -6.02 2.39 -3.17
C GLY A 41 -6.44 1.04 -2.59
N LEU A 42 -7.53 0.45 -3.07
CA LEU A 42 -8.11 -0.81 -2.61
C LEU A 42 -8.00 -1.94 -3.66
N ASP A 43 -7.12 -1.77 -4.64
CA ASP A 43 -6.83 -2.78 -5.65
C ASP A 43 -5.75 -3.77 -5.19
N ALA A 44 -5.52 -4.82 -5.99
CA ALA A 44 -4.59 -5.89 -5.64
C ALA A 44 -3.14 -5.39 -5.49
N ALA A 45 -2.72 -4.43 -6.31
CA ALA A 45 -1.37 -3.85 -6.24
C ALA A 45 -1.18 -3.06 -4.94
N ALA A 46 -2.14 -2.19 -4.58
CA ALA A 46 -2.09 -1.43 -3.35
C ALA A 46 -2.14 -2.32 -2.10
N ILE A 47 -2.96 -3.38 -2.11
CA ILE A 47 -3.00 -4.36 -1.02
C ILE A 47 -1.64 -5.05 -0.84
N THR A 48 -1.03 -5.48 -1.95
CA THR A 48 0.28 -6.17 -1.93
C THR A 48 1.37 -5.24 -1.41
N ASN A 49 1.42 -4.00 -1.91
CA ASN A 49 2.40 -3.01 -1.45
C ASN A 49 2.23 -2.71 0.04
N THR A 50 0.99 -2.49 0.49
CA THR A 50 0.69 -2.23 1.92
C THR A 50 1.14 -3.39 2.80
N ALA A 51 0.93 -4.65 2.36
CA ALA A 51 1.37 -5.83 3.09
C ALA A 51 2.91 -5.93 3.16
N LEU A 52 3.60 -5.70 2.04
CA LEU A 52 5.07 -5.72 1.98
C LEU A 52 5.69 -4.61 2.84
N GLU A 53 5.14 -3.40 2.79
CA GLU A 53 5.55 -2.29 3.63
C GLU A 53 5.31 -2.59 5.11
N ALA A 54 4.17 -3.19 5.47
CA ALA A 54 3.89 -3.60 6.84
C ALA A 54 4.91 -4.61 7.38
N LEU A 55 5.42 -5.50 6.52
CA LEU A 55 6.48 -6.46 6.84
C LEU A 55 7.89 -5.85 6.83
N GLY A 56 8.05 -4.57 6.45
CA GLY A 56 9.35 -3.95 6.29
C GLY A 56 10.13 -4.45 5.06
N VAL A 57 9.45 -5.12 4.13
CA VAL A 57 9.97 -5.54 2.82
C VAL A 57 9.78 -4.42 1.79
N GLY A 58 9.15 -3.31 2.18
CA GLY A 58 8.97 -2.11 1.38
C GLY A 58 10.28 -1.67 0.74
N ILE A 59 10.17 -1.26 -0.52
CA ILE A 59 11.27 -0.91 -1.43
C ILE A 59 12.34 -0.11 -0.68
N SER A 60 13.49 -0.74 -0.43
CA SER A 60 14.68 -0.05 0.03
C SER A 60 15.08 0.97 -1.03
N MET A 61 14.66 2.22 -0.83
CA MET A 61 15.29 3.39 -1.44
C MET A 61 16.66 3.65 -0.77
N THR A 62 17.45 2.59 -0.55
CA THR A 62 18.91 2.73 -0.43
C THR A 62 19.45 2.82 -1.86
N GLN A 63 19.35 4.01 -2.45
CA GLN A 63 20.00 4.32 -3.73
C GLN A 63 21.54 4.26 -3.58
N PRO A 64 22.27 4.13 -4.70
CA PRO A 64 23.02 5.33 -5.09
C PRO A 64 23.03 5.58 -6.60
N LEU A 65 22.72 6.82 -6.98
CA LEU A 65 23.53 7.68 -7.84
C LEU A 65 24.57 6.92 -8.72
N LEU A 66 24.14 6.27 -9.81
CA LEU A 66 25.03 5.88 -10.92
C LEU A 66 24.61 6.61 -12.19
N LYS A 67 25.16 7.81 -12.30
CA LYS A 67 25.38 8.56 -13.54
C LYS A 67 26.17 7.70 -14.53
N THR A 68 25.62 7.46 -15.71
CA THR A 68 26.29 7.64 -17.02
C THR A 68 25.16 7.95 -18.02
N ALA A 69 24.94 9.19 -18.44
CA ALA A 69 25.65 9.75 -19.58
C ALA A 69 26.09 8.67 -20.59
N ASN A 70 25.13 8.08 -21.31
CA ASN A 70 25.44 7.47 -22.61
C ASN A 70 25.19 8.51 -23.71
N GLY A 71 26.24 9.25 -23.99
CA GLY A 71 26.56 9.70 -25.33
C GLY A 71 28.07 9.62 -25.53
N PRO A 72 28.61 9.62 -26.75
CA PRO A 72 28.02 9.25 -28.04
C PRO A 72 28.80 8.08 -28.68
N LYS A 73 28.18 7.26 -29.56
CA LYS A 73 28.90 6.60 -30.68
C LYS A 73 27.96 6.35 -31.88
N SER A 74 28.35 7.00 -32.97
CA SER A 74 27.85 6.99 -34.36
C SER A 74 26.52 7.68 -34.63
#